data_AF-A0A968TPG9-F1
#
_entry.id   AF-A0A968TPG9-F1
#
_cell.length_a   1.000
_cell.length_b   1.000
_cell.length_c   1.000
_cell.angle_alpha   90.00
_cell.angle_beta   90.00
_cell.angle_gamma   90.00
#
_symmetry.space_group_name_H-M   'P 1'
#
loop_
_entity.id
_entity.type
_entity.pdbx_description
1 polymer ?
#
loop_
_entity_poly.entity_id
_entity_poly.type
_entity_poly.pdbx_seq_one_letter_code
_entity_poly.pdbx_strand_id
1 'polypeptide(L)'
;EQNCIDCTIEIQHNRPNRKIYKITPAGQAELRQWLQQPQALPIVREPFLMQLFLGAQLSNQTLLELLNHQKSARVDRLANCQAAAIALNPISPREQVLQQLVLNLMQKREQVYLDWLEEAIATVHSPELTQTP
;
A
#
# COMPACT_ATOMS: atom_id res chain seq x y z
N GLU A 1 -7.54 -12.90 27.63
CA GLU A 1 -6.56 -12.06 26.91
C GLU A 1 -5.24 -12.82 26.87
N GLN A 2 -4.62 -12.94 25.70
CA GLN A 2 -3.33 -13.64 25.57
C GLN A 2 -2.24 -12.63 25.96
N ASN A 3 -1.48 -12.89 27.03
CA ASN A 3 -0.44 -12.01 27.60
C ASN A 3 0.79 -11.85 26.67
N CYS A 4 0.57 -11.40 25.43
CA CYS A 4 1.58 -11.34 24.37
C CYS A 4 2.43 -10.06 24.39
N ILE A 5 1.94 -9.02 25.08
CA ILE A 5 2.64 -7.74 25.23
C ILE A 5 2.57 -7.28 26.68
N ASP A 6 3.69 -6.75 27.18
CA ASP A 6 3.76 -6.02 28.43
C ASP A 6 3.80 -4.52 28.15
N CYS A 7 3.14 -3.72 28.98
CA CYS A 7 3.13 -2.27 28.89
C CYS A 7 3.68 -1.66 30.18
N THR A 8 4.75 -0.87 30.08
CA THR A 8 5.25 -0.05 31.19
C THR A 8 5.08 1.44 30.87
N ILE A 9 4.87 2.26 31.89
CA ILE A 9 4.75 3.72 31.73
C ILE A 9 6.10 4.34 32.10
N GLU A 10 6.74 4.98 31.14
CA GLU A 10 7.88 5.86 31.37
C GLU A 10 7.34 7.25 31.72
N ILE A 11 7.56 7.66 32.98
CA ILE A 11 7.16 8.99 33.46
C ILE A 11 8.10 10.03 32.89
N GLN A 12 7.53 11.07 32.31
CA GLN A 12 8.29 12.14 31.67
C GLN A 12 7.87 13.49 32.27
N HIS A 13 8.85 14.33 32.60
CA HIS A 13 8.61 15.56 33.38
C HIS A 13 8.18 16.75 32.50
N ASN A 14 8.68 16.84 31.26
CA ASN A 14 8.43 17.96 30.35
C ASN A 14 7.58 17.59 29.12
N ARG A 15 7.02 16.38 29.10
CA ARG A 15 6.18 15.86 28.00
C ARG A 15 5.29 14.73 28.54
N PRO A 16 4.21 14.35 27.84
CA PRO A 16 3.31 13.30 28.30
C PRO A 16 4.04 11.98 28.57
N ASN A 17 3.59 11.27 29.61
CA ASN A 17 4.11 9.94 29.93
C ASN A 17 4.01 9.01 28.71
N ARG A 18 5.05 8.21 28.50
CA ARG A 18 5.15 7.31 27.35
C ARG A 18 4.83 5.89 27.75
N LYS A 19 3.92 5.25 27.03
CA LYS A 19 3.72 3.80 27.11
C LYS A 19 4.82 3.10 26.32
N ILE A 20 5.56 2.22 26.97
CA ILE A 20 6.59 1.36 26.37
C ILE A 20 6.01 -0.05 26.30
N TYR A 21 5.90 -0.57 25.08
CA TYR A 21 5.43 -1.93 24.85
C TYR A 21 6.63 -2.85 24.61
N LYS A 22 6.61 -4.02 25.25
CA LYS A 22 7.60 -5.09 25.04
C LYS A 22 6.88 -6.38 24.73
N ILE A 23 7.36 -7.11 23.73
CA ILE A 23 6.84 -8.45 23.43
C ILE A 23 7.25 -9.41 24.54
N THR A 24 6.29 -10.19 25.04
CA THR A 24 6.55 -11.22 26.06
C THR A 24 7.06 -12.51 25.42
N PRO A 25 7.58 -13.49 26.18
CA PRO A 25 7.90 -14.81 25.65
C PRO A 25 6.69 -15.49 24.97
N ALA A 26 5.48 -15.33 25.53
CA ALA A 26 4.24 -15.81 24.93
C ALA A 26 3.96 -15.11 23.59
N GLY A 27 4.15 -13.79 23.52
CA GLY A 27 4.01 -13.04 22.28
C GLY A 27 5.02 -13.45 21.21
N GLN A 28 6.27 -13.75 21.59
CA GLN A 28 7.27 -14.26 20.66
C GLN A 28 6.92 -15.66 20.13
N ALA A 29 6.29 -16.51 20.96
CA ALA A 29 5.80 -17.82 20.53
C ALA A 29 4.65 -17.67 19.53
N GLU A 30 3.68 -16.81 19.84
CA GLU A 30 2.54 -16.51 18.96
C GLU A 30 3.01 -15.93 17.61
N LEU A 31 3.93 -14.96 17.63
CA LEU A 31 4.50 -14.38 16.41
C LEU A 31 5.20 -15.45 15.55
N ARG A 32 5.97 -16.35 16.18
CA ARG A 32 6.65 -17.44 15.46
C ARG A 32 5.65 -18.42 14.84
N GLN A 33 4.59 -18.75 15.56
CA GLN A 33 3.52 -19.60 15.04
C GLN A 33 2.84 -18.92 13.84
N TRP A 34 2.48 -17.65 13.95
CA TRP A 34 1.86 -16.91 12.85
C TRP A 34 2.76 -16.81 11.61
N LEU A 35 4.06 -16.57 11.77
CA LEU A 35 5.03 -16.52 10.66
C LEU A 35 5.12 -17.82 9.87
N GLN A 36 4.67 -18.95 10.42
CA GLN A 36 4.67 -20.27 9.80
C GLN A 36 3.32 -20.65 9.17
N GLN A 37 2.30 -19.81 9.32
CA GLN A 37 0.96 -20.11 8.82
C GLN A 37 0.76 -19.57 7.39
N PRO A 38 0.29 -20.41 6.44
CA PRO A 38 -0.05 -19.94 5.11
C PRO A 38 -1.21 -18.94 5.18
N GLN A 39 -1.12 -17.88 4.38
CA GLN A 39 -2.15 -16.85 4.31
C GLN A 39 -3.02 -17.07 3.07
N ALA A 40 -4.33 -16.88 3.22
CA ALA A 40 -5.24 -16.81 2.08
C ALA A 40 -4.95 -15.57 1.22
N LEU A 41 -5.42 -15.57 -0.03
CA LEU A 41 -5.37 -14.37 -0.85
C LEU A 41 -6.16 -13.23 -0.20
N PRO A 42 -5.62 -11.99 -0.17
CA PRO A 42 -6.33 -10.86 0.39
C PRO A 42 -7.53 -10.48 -0.49
N ILE A 43 -8.63 -10.08 0.14
CA ILE A 43 -9.76 -9.46 -0.55
C ILE A 43 -9.42 -7.98 -0.79
N VAL A 44 -9.09 -7.64 -2.04
CA VAL A 44 -8.75 -6.27 -2.42
C VAL A 44 -9.99 -5.55 -2.93
N ARG A 45 -10.30 -4.37 -2.37
CA ARG A 45 -11.39 -3.50 -2.83
C ARG A 45 -10.80 -2.32 -3.59
N GLU A 46 -11.21 -2.14 -4.84
CA GLU A 46 -10.75 -1.08 -5.73
C GLU A 46 -11.95 -0.22 -6.20
N PRO A 47 -12.42 0.75 -5.39
CA PRO A 47 -13.59 1.56 -5.73
C PRO A 47 -13.42 2.33 -7.05
N PHE A 48 -12.21 2.78 -7.36
CA PHE A 48 -11.89 3.47 -8.61
C PHE A 48 -12.20 2.60 -9.85
N LEU A 49 -11.85 1.32 -9.81
CA LEU A 49 -12.16 0.41 -10.93
C LEU A 49 -13.67 0.21 -11.08
N MET A 50 -14.43 0.24 -9.98
CA MET A 50 -15.89 0.21 -10.04
C MET A 50 -16.46 1.49 -10.66
N GLN A 51 -15.90 2.66 -10.33
CA GLN A 51 -16.29 3.93 -10.97
C GLN A 51 -16.02 3.90 -12.46
N LEU A 52 -14.85 3.40 -12.88
CA LEU A 52 -14.51 3.27 -14.30
C LEU A 52 -15.45 2.28 -15.01
N PHE A 53 -15.75 1.14 -14.41
CA PHE A 53 -16.66 0.13 -14.96
C PHE A 53 -18.08 0.67 -15.18
N LEU A 54 -18.58 1.52 -14.28
CA LEU A 54 -19.90 2.16 -14.38
C LEU A 54 -19.85 3.54 -15.06
N GLY A 55 -18.69 3.93 -15.60
CA GLY A 55 -18.40 5.29 -16.03
C GLY A 55 -19.00 5.70 -17.37
N ALA A 56 -19.68 4.80 -18.09
CA ALA A 56 -20.20 5.04 -19.44
C ALA A 56 -21.17 6.24 -19.55
N GLN A 57 -21.78 6.65 -18.44
CA GLN A 57 -22.65 7.82 -18.35
C GLN A 57 -21.90 9.15 -18.16
N LEU A 58 -20.58 9.12 -17.96
CA LEU A 58 -19.75 10.30 -17.75
C LEU A 58 -19.18 10.79 -19.06
N SER A 59 -18.86 12.09 -19.12
CA SER A 59 -18.11 12.64 -20.24
C SER A 59 -16.67 12.13 -20.23
N ASN A 60 -16.03 12.06 -21.41
CA ASN A 60 -14.61 11.71 -21.52
C ASN A 60 -13.74 12.66 -20.69
N GLN A 61 -14.07 13.95 -20.64
CA GLN A 61 -13.37 14.94 -19.82
C GLN A 61 -13.40 14.55 -18.33
N THR A 62 -14.57 14.18 -17.82
CA THR A 62 -14.72 13.72 -16.42
C THR A 62 -13.94 12.43 -16.16
N LEU A 63 -13.97 11.46 -17.09
CA LEU A 63 -13.19 10.23 -16.97
C LEU A 63 -11.68 10.50 -16.94
N LEU A 64 -11.20 11.40 -17.80
CA LEU A 64 -9.80 11.81 -17.84
C LEU A 64 -9.37 12.48 -16.53
N GLU A 65 -10.20 13.31 -15.93
CA GLU A 65 -9.93 13.93 -14.62
C GLU A 65 -9.77 12.87 -13.53
N LEU A 66 -10.68 11.89 -13.48
CA LEU A 66 -10.61 10.77 -12.52
C LEU A 66 -9.35 9.91 -12.74
N LEU A 67 -9.02 9.58 -13.99
CA LEU A 67 -7.83 8.81 -14.34
C LEU A 67 -6.54 9.55 -13.97
N ASN A 68 -6.44 10.84 -14.28
CA ASN A 68 -5.27 11.66 -13.94
C ASN A 68 -5.12 11.85 -12.43
N HIS A 69 -6.22 12.02 -11.70
CA HIS A 69 -6.19 12.06 -10.24
C HIS A 69 -5.63 10.76 -9.65
N GLN A 70 -6.11 9.61 -10.16
CA GLN A 70 -5.60 8.31 -9.73
C GLN A 70 -4.12 8.13 -10.10
N LYS A 71 -3.69 8.60 -11.28
CA LYS A 71 -2.28 8.58 -11.70
C LYS A 71 -1.40 9.37 -10.74
N SER A 72 -1.80 10.60 -10.39
CA SER A 72 -1.06 11.44 -9.43
C SER A 72 -0.91 10.74 -8.09
N ALA A 73 -2.00 10.19 -7.53
CA ALA A 73 -1.97 9.50 -6.25
C ALA A 73 -1.06 8.25 -6.26
N ARG A 74 -1.00 7.54 -7.40
CA ARG A 74 -0.14 6.36 -7.59
C ARG A 74 1.34 6.75 -7.75
N VAL A 75 1.64 7.88 -8.40
CA VAL A 75 3.01 8.44 -8.45
C VAL A 75 3.51 8.77 -7.04
N ASP A 76 2.69 9.46 -6.24
CA ASP A 76 3.03 9.78 -4.85
C ASP A 76 3.26 8.51 -4.02
N ARG A 77 2.42 7.49 -4.24
CA ARG A 77 2.56 6.18 -3.57
C ARG A 77 3.85 5.47 -3.96
N LEU A 78 4.24 5.48 -5.23
CA LEU A 78 5.50 4.90 -5.69
C LEU A 78 6.70 5.63 -5.06
N ALA A 79 6.68 6.96 -5.02
CA ALA A 79 7.71 7.77 -4.39
C ALA A 79 7.84 7.44 -2.88
N ASN A 80 6.71 7.27 -2.18
CA ASN A 80 6.70 6.85 -0.78
C ASN A 80 7.30 5.44 -0.58
N CYS A 81 7.03 4.49 -1.48
CA CYS A 81 7.66 3.17 -1.44
C CYS A 81 9.18 3.23 -1.64
N GLN A 82 9.65 4.11 -2.52
CA GLN A 82 11.09 4.33 -2.74
C GLN A 82 11.76 5.00 -1.53
N ALA A 83 11.12 6.00 -0.93
CA ALA A 83 11.61 6.65 0.29
C ALA A 83 11.67 5.67 1.47
N ALA A 84 10.63 4.83 1.63
CA ALA A 84 10.61 3.80 2.67
C ALA A 84 11.77 2.80 2.51
N ALA A 85 12.15 2.46 1.27
CA ALA A 85 13.29 1.59 1.01
C ALA A 85 14.61 2.16 1.53
N ILE A 86 14.80 3.48 1.39
CA ILE A 86 16.00 4.19 1.87
C ILE A 86 16.01 4.27 3.41
N ALA A 87 14.84 4.40 4.03
CA ALA A 87 14.70 4.54 5.49
C ALA A 87 14.85 3.23 6.27
N LEU A 88 14.92 2.07 5.59
CA LEU A 88 15.12 0.79 6.25
C LEU A 88 16.50 0.73 6.91
N ASN A 89 16.54 0.16 8.12
CA ASN A 89 17.77 -0.10 8.86
C ASN A 89 17.82 -1.58 9.28
N PRO A 90 18.05 -2.50 8.32
CA PRO A 90 18.04 -3.94 8.59
C PRO A 90 19.19 -4.30 9.54
N ILE A 91 18.92 -5.18 10.51
CA ILE A 91 19.92 -5.63 11.49
C ILE A 91 20.70 -6.86 11.01
N SER A 92 20.36 -7.43 9.86
CA SER A 92 21.11 -8.52 9.22
C SER A 92 20.99 -8.52 7.70
N PRO A 93 21.94 -9.13 6.96
CA PRO A 93 21.84 -9.29 5.52
C PRO A 93 20.60 -10.08 5.08
N ARG A 94 20.21 -11.12 5.86
CA ARG A 94 19.00 -11.90 5.58
C ARG A 94 17.75 -11.04 5.67
N GLU A 95 17.64 -10.23 6.71
CA GLU A 95 16.51 -9.32 6.88
C GLU A 95 16.45 -8.28 5.75
N GLN A 96 17.59 -7.71 5.36
CA GLN A 96 17.66 -6.78 4.23
C GLN A 96 17.07 -7.40 2.96
N VAL A 97 17.47 -8.62 2.61
CA VAL A 97 16.95 -9.33 1.44
C VAL A 97 15.43 -9.54 1.54
N LEU A 98 14.94 -10.00 2.69
CA LEU A 98 13.51 -10.24 2.89
C LEU A 98 12.68 -8.94 2.81
N GLN A 99 13.16 -7.85 3.41
CA GLN A 99 12.51 -6.54 3.33
C GLN A 99 12.52 -5.99 1.89
N GLN A 100 13.63 -6.18 1.17
CA GLN A 100 13.73 -5.75 -0.23
C GLN A 100 12.76 -6.51 -1.15
N LEU A 101 12.51 -7.80 -0.90
CA LEU A 101 11.51 -8.57 -1.66
C LEU A 101 10.11 -7.95 -1.55
N VAL A 102 9.72 -7.53 -0.33
CA VAL A 102 8.43 -6.88 -0.10
C VAL A 102 8.36 -5.54 -0.83
N LEU A 103 9.37 -4.69 -0.66
CA LEU A 103 9.40 -3.36 -1.29
C LEU A 103 9.41 -3.44 -2.82
N ASN A 104 10.17 -4.38 -3.38
CA ASN A 104 10.21 -4.61 -4.82
C ASN A 104 8.83 -4.97 -5.38
N LEU A 105 8.07 -5.82 -4.69
CA LEU A 105 6.71 -6.16 -5.10
C LEU A 105 5.79 -4.93 -5.02
N MET A 106 5.91 -4.11 -3.96
CA MET A 106 5.09 -2.90 -3.82
C MET A 106 5.37 -1.92 -4.95
N GLN A 107 6.64 -1.65 -5.27
CA GLN A 107 7.02 -0.76 -6.37
C GLN A 107 6.53 -1.29 -7.73
N LYS A 108 6.71 -2.59 -7.99
CA LYS A 108 6.23 -3.22 -9.24
C LYS A 108 4.72 -3.10 -9.41
N ARG A 109 3.95 -3.24 -8.32
CA ARG A 109 2.49 -3.07 -8.37
C ARG A 109 2.09 -1.65 -8.76
N GLU A 110 2.73 -0.63 -8.17
CA GLU A 110 2.42 0.74 -8.54
C GLU A 110 2.85 1.06 -9.98
N GLN A 111 4.01 0.56 -10.42
CA GLN A 111 4.45 0.74 -11.81
C GLN A 111 3.46 0.11 -12.81
N VAL A 112 3.06 -1.14 -12.60
CA VAL A 112 2.05 -1.80 -13.46
C VAL A 112 0.74 -1.02 -13.48
N TYR A 113 0.33 -0.44 -12.37
CA TYR A 113 -0.89 0.37 -12.30
C TYR A 113 -0.73 1.69 -13.06
N LEU A 114 0.45 2.33 -12.97
CA LEU A 114 0.76 3.57 -13.69
C LEU A 114 0.78 3.33 -15.20
N ASP A 115 1.42 2.25 -15.65
CA ASP A 115 1.47 1.87 -17.07
C ASP A 115 0.05 1.66 -17.60
N TRP A 116 -0.79 0.92 -16.86
CA TRP A 116 -2.20 0.73 -17.21
C TRP A 116 -3.01 2.04 -17.24
N LEU A 117 -2.76 2.97 -16.31
CA LEU A 117 -3.43 4.28 -16.31
C LEU A 117 -3.07 5.10 -17.55
N GLU A 118 -1.82 5.01 -18.03
CA GLU A 118 -1.40 5.66 -19.27
C GLU A 118 -2.15 5.10 -20.48
N GLU A 119 -2.27 3.77 -20.56
CA GLU A 119 -3.06 3.10 -21.61
C GLU A 119 -4.53 3.49 -21.54
N ALA A 120 -5.12 3.53 -20.34
CA ALA A 120 -6.52 3.91 -20.14
C ALA A 120 -6.78 5.38 -20.52
N ILE A 121 -5.88 6.29 -20.15
CA ILE A 121 -5.97 7.71 -20.54
C ILE A 121 -5.90 7.84 -22.07
N ALA A 122 -4.96 7.15 -22.72
CA ALA A 122 -4.84 7.16 -24.19
C ALA A 122 -6.10 6.60 -24.87
N THR A 123 -6.70 5.56 -24.29
CA THR A 123 -7.95 4.97 -24.79
C THR A 123 -9.12 5.96 -24.70
N VAL A 124 -9.30 6.65 -23.58
CA VAL A 124 -10.36 7.67 -23.42
C VAL A 124 -10.15 8.87 -24.36
N HIS A 125 -8.91 9.20 -24.70
CA HIS A 125 -8.60 10.19 -25.73
C HIS A 125 -8.88 9.73 -27.17
N SER A 126 -9.04 8.42 -27.40
CA SER A 126 -9.17 7.88 -28.75
C SER A 126 -10.53 8.17 -29.38
N PRO A 127 -10.60 8.30 -30.72
CA PRO A 127 -11.83 8.64 -31.44
C PRO A 127 -12.96 7.62 -31.24
N GLU A 128 -12.63 6.39 -30.88
CA GLU A 128 -13.56 5.28 -30.61
C GLU A 128 -14.50 5.56 -29.42
N LEU A 129 -14.07 6.39 -28.46
CA LEU A 129 -14.88 6.81 -27.30
C LEU A 129 -15.43 8.23 -27.41
N THR A 130 -15.03 9.02 -28.43
CA THR A 130 -15.65 10.34 -28.68
C THR A 130 -16.91 10.26 -29.54
N GLN A 131 -17.21 9.08 -30.09
CA GLN A 131 -18.49 8.79 -30.74
C GLN A 131 -19.47 8.21 -29.72
N THR A 132 -20.02 9.06 -28.86
CA THR A 132 -21.31 8.77 -28.22
C THR A 132 -22.40 9.36 -29.12
N PRO A 133 -23.50 8.64 -29.41
CA PRO A 133 -24.55 9.07 -30.34
C PRO A 133 -25.24 10.38 -29.97
#